data_AF-A0A1V4VJ70-F1
#
_entry.id   AF-A0A1V4VJ70-F1
#
_cell.length_a   1.000
_cell.length_b   1.000
_cell.length_c   1.000
_cell.angle_alpha   90.00
_cell.angle_beta   90.00
_cell.angle_gamma   90.00
#
_symmetry.space_group_name_H-M   'P 1'
#
loop_
_entity.id
_entity.type
_entity.pdbx_description
1 polymer ?
#
loop_
_entity_poly.entity_id
_entity_poly.type
_entity_poly.pdbx_seq_one_letter_code
_entity_poly.pdbx_strand_id
1 'polypeptide(L)'
;MGILFALMIAIFAVQNTERVDIYFLIWQVQEVSKVLIILISAASGALIMFFLGLMWQYKRVKRIRQLEAELKQLKKTVEATDNTSPSAQPQA
;
A
#
# COMPACT_ATOMS: atom_id res chain seq x y z
N MET A 1 25.35 14.20 0.30
CA MET A 1 24.34 13.71 1.26
C MET A 1 24.41 12.20 1.49
N GLY A 2 24.44 11.35 0.45
CA GLY A 2 24.50 9.89 0.62
C GLY A 2 25.72 9.38 1.41
N ILE A 3 26.88 9.99 1.24
CA ILE A 3 28.11 9.64 2.00
C ILE A 3 27.96 9.92 3.50
N LEU A 4 27.36 11.06 3.87
CA LEU A 4 27.12 11.42 5.26
C LEU A 4 26.14 10.43 5.92
N PHE A 5 25.09 10.04 5.18
CA PHE A 5 24.14 9.03 5.62
C PHE A 5 24.78 7.63 5.76
N ALA A 6 25.63 7.24 4.81
CA ALA A 6 26.38 5.99 4.87
C ALA A 6 27.38 5.97 6.04
N LEU A 7 28.04 7.10 6.32
CA LEU A 7 28.92 7.27 7.48
C LEU A 7 28.16 7.11 8.80
N MET A 8 26.97 7.70 8.90
CA MET A 8 26.11 7.57 10.07
C MET A 8 25.66 6.12 10.30
N ILE A 9 25.30 5.40 9.24
CA ILE A 9 24.99 3.95 9.29
C ILE A 9 26.23 3.15 9.71
N ALA A 10 27.41 3.45 9.15
CA ALA A 10 28.64 2.75 9.49
C ALA A 10 29.03 2.93 10.97
N ILE A 11 28.91 4.15 11.50
CA ILE A 11 29.15 4.45 12.92
C ILE A 11 28.14 3.68 13.79
N PHE A 12 26.85 3.70 13.42
CA PHE A 12 25.82 2.94 14.11
C PHE A 12 26.09 1.43 14.11
N ALA A 13 26.54 0.88 12.98
CA ALA A 13 26.91 -0.53 12.86
C ALA A 13 28.09 -0.91 13.76
N VAL A 14 29.14 -0.08 13.80
CA VAL A 14 30.33 -0.32 14.63
C VAL A 14 29.99 -0.22 16.12
N GLN A 15 29.20 0.77 16.54
CA GLN A 15 28.82 0.95 17.96
C GLN A 15 27.85 -0.13 18.46
N ASN A 16 27.01 -0.68 17.59
CA ASN A 16 26.02 -1.70 17.93
C ASN A 16 26.49 -3.11 17.52
N THR A 17 27.80 -3.34 17.48
CA THR A 17 28.43 -4.66 17.33
C THR A 17 28.29 -5.54 18.57
N GLU A 18 27.77 -4.98 19.68
CA GLU A 18 27.41 -5.77 20.86
C GLU A 18 26.51 -6.94 20.46
N ARG A 19 27.01 -8.13 20.76
CA ARG A 19 26.35 -9.40 20.50
C ARG A 19 25.36 -9.65 21.63
N VAL A 20 24.09 -9.81 21.28
CA VAL A 20 23.02 -10.09 22.23
C VAL A 20 22.50 -11.49 22.00
N ASP A 21 22.37 -12.25 23.08
CA ASP A 21 21.73 -13.56 23.04
C ASP A 21 20.22 -13.38 23.12
N ILE A 22 19.52 -13.92 22.11
CA ILE A 22 18.07 -13.86 22.05
C ILE A 22 17.53 -15.22 22.46
N TYR A 23 16.80 -15.26 23.56
CA TYR A 23 16.05 -16.43 23.99
C TYR A 23 14.62 -16.32 23.46
N PHE A 24 14.29 -17.15 22.48
CA PHE A 24 12.93 -17.51 22.15
C PHE A 24 12.49 -18.69 23.01
N LEU A 25 11.17 -18.83 23.20
CA LEU A 25 10.52 -19.82 24.08
C LEU A 25 11.19 -21.21 24.14
N ILE A 26 11.70 -21.72 23.01
CA ILE A 26 12.43 -22.99 22.92
C ILE A 26 13.83 -22.81 22.28
N TRP A 27 14.08 -21.70 21.60
CA TRP A 27 15.24 -21.54 20.70
C TRP A 27 16.10 -20.36 21.15
N GLN A 28 17.41 -20.53 21.15
CA GLN A 28 18.34 -19.44 21.44
C GLN A 28 19.15 -19.12 20.19
N VAL A 29 19.23 -17.84 19.85
CA VAL A 29 20.09 -17.35 18.78
C VAL A 29 21.17 -16.51 19.44
N GLN A 30 22.39 -17.04 19.42
CA GLN A 30 23.55 -16.40 20.01
C GLN A 30 24.26 -15.53 18.97
N GLU A 31 25.00 -14.54 19.46
CA GLU A 31 25.93 -13.74 18.66
C GLU A 31 25.33 -12.84 17.56
N VAL A 32 24.03 -12.50 17.66
CA VAL A 32 23.40 -11.61 16.67
C VAL A 32 23.68 -10.14 17.00
N SER A 33 24.09 -9.36 15.99
CA SER A 33 24.25 -7.91 16.14
C SER A 33 22.89 -7.21 16.26
N LYS A 34 22.79 -6.25 17.18
CA LYS A 34 21.58 -5.43 17.42
C LYS A 34 21.04 -4.77 16.15
N VAL A 35 21.91 -4.29 15.27
CA VAL A 35 21.50 -3.61 14.03
C VAL A 35 20.74 -4.57 13.09
N LEU A 36 21.19 -5.82 13.01
CA LEU A 36 20.56 -6.82 12.16
C LEU A 36 19.12 -7.09 12.61
N ILE A 37 18.88 -7.13 13.92
CA ILE A 37 17.55 -7.33 14.50
C ILE A 37 16.63 -6.15 14.17
N ILE A 38 17.12 -4.92 14.35
CA ILE A 38 16.35 -3.70 14.05
C ILE A 38 15.99 -3.66 12.57
N LEU A 39 16.94 -3.96 11.69
CA LEU A 39 16.71 -3.99 10.24
C LEU A 39 15.68 -5.06 9.85
N ILE A 40 15.80 -6.28 10.40
CA ILE A 40 14.83 -7.35 10.13
C ILE A 40 13.45 -6.95 10.65
N SER A 41 13.34 -6.42 11.86
CA SER A 41 12.07 -5.98 12.44
C SER A 41 11.43 -4.86 11.60
N ALA A 42 12.21 -3.86 11.19
CA ALA A 42 11.72 -2.76 10.35
C ALA A 42 11.31 -3.27 8.96
N ALA A 43 12.11 -4.14 8.34
CA ALA A 43 11.81 -4.75 7.05
C ALA A 43 10.54 -5.60 7.12
N SER A 44 10.36 -6.41 8.16
CA SER A 44 9.13 -7.18 8.39
C SER A 44 7.92 -6.27 8.55
N GLY A 45 8.03 -5.19 9.34
CA GLY A 45 6.96 -4.21 9.49
C GLY A 45 6.59 -3.53 8.16
N ALA A 46 7.59 -3.10 7.38
CA ALA A 46 7.38 -2.51 6.06
C ALA A 46 6.74 -3.51 5.08
N LEU A 47 7.18 -4.77 5.11
CA LEU A 47 6.64 -5.84 4.28
C LEU A 47 5.16 -6.11 4.59
N ILE A 48 4.80 -6.16 5.87
CA ILE A 48 3.41 -6.30 6.30
C ILE A 48 2.57 -5.12 5.79
N MET A 49 3.04 -3.88 6.01
CA MET A 49 2.35 -2.68 5.54
C MET A 49 2.20 -2.63 4.02
N PHE A 50 3.20 -3.09 3.29
CA PHE A 50 3.14 -3.23 1.83
C PHE A 50 1.99 -4.17 1.41
N PHE A 51 1.91 -5.37 1.98
CA PHE A 51 0.85 -6.32 1.66
C PHE A 51 -0.55 -5.80 2.05
N LEU A 52 -0.69 -5.15 3.21
CA LEU A 52 -1.94 -4.51 3.61
C LEU A 52 -2.34 -3.40 2.61
N GLY A 53 -1.36 -2.58 2.20
CA GLY A 53 -1.54 -1.53 1.20
C GLY A 53 -2.05 -2.07 -0.13
N LEU A 54 -1.46 -3.17 -0.62
CA LEU A 54 -1.90 -3.86 -1.83
C LEU A 54 -3.35 -4.34 -1.72
N MET A 55 -3.73 -4.95 -0.60
CA MET A 55 -5.11 -5.40 -0.38
C MET A 55 -6.11 -4.24 -0.40
N TRP A 56 -5.76 -3.12 0.23
CA TRP A 56 -6.60 -1.92 0.22
C TRP A 56 -6.69 -1.28 -1.17
N GLN A 57 -5.57 -1.21 -1.89
CA GLN A 57 -5.51 -0.70 -3.24
C GLN A 57 -6.40 -1.53 -4.19
N TYR A 58 -6.40 -2.86 -4.06
CA TYR A 58 -7.27 -3.72 -4.84
C TYR A 58 -8.77 -3.39 -4.61
N LYS A 59 -9.19 -3.21 -3.36
CA LYS A 59 -10.58 -2.81 -3.05
C LYS A 59 -10.94 -1.46 -3.67
N ARG A 60 -10.03 -0.48 -3.63
CA ARG A 60 -10.22 0.83 -4.24
C ARG A 60 -10.39 0.73 -5.76
N VAL A 61 -9.52 -0.03 -6.43
CA VAL A 61 -9.59 -0.26 -7.88
C VAL A 61 -10.91 -0.92 -8.28
N LYS A 62 -11.35 -1.93 -7.52
CA LYS A 62 -12.65 -2.57 -7.75
C LYS A 62 -13.80 -1.58 -7.64
N ARG A 63 -13.78 -0.72 -6.62
CA ARG A 63 -14.82 0.30 -6.43
C ARG A 63 -14.84 1.34 -7.55
N ILE A 64 -13.67 1.78 -8.02
CA ILE A 64 -13.55 2.69 -9.17
C ILE A 64 -14.20 2.06 -10.40
N ARG A 65 -13.86 0.81 -10.73
CA ARG A 65 -14.46 0.11 -11.88
C ARG A 65 -15.98 -0.04 -11.77
N GLN A 66 -16.50 -0.28 -10.57
CA GLN A 66 -17.95 -0.34 -10.33
C GLN A 66 -18.62 1.01 -10.59
N LEU A 67 -18.07 2.09 -10.02
CA LEU A 67 -18.57 3.45 -10.20
C LEU A 67 -18.51 3.89 -11.68
N GLU A 68 -17.42 3.56 -12.39
CA GLU A 68 -17.30 3.84 -13.83
C GLU A 68 -18.36 3.08 -14.66
N ALA A 69 -18.65 1.83 -14.30
CA ALA A 69 -19.69 1.05 -14.97
C ALA A 69 -21.09 1.64 -14.72
N GLU A 70 -21.40 2.03 -13.49
CA GLU A 70 -22.67 2.70 -13.13
C GLU A 70 -22.84 4.02 -13.89
N LEU A 71 -21.80 4.86 -13.95
CA LEU A 71 -21.83 6.11 -14.72
C LEU A 71 -22.07 5.86 -16.22
N LYS A 72 -21.46 4.82 -16.79
CA LYS A 72 -21.67 4.47 -18.20
C LYS A 72 -23.10 4.01 -18.47
N GLN A 73 -23.71 3.28 -17.54
CA GLN A 73 -25.11 2.87 -17.66
C GLN A 73 -26.05 4.07 -17.54
N LEU A 74 -25.86 4.92 -16.52
CA LEU A 74 -26.66 6.13 -16.33
C LEU A 74 -26.62 7.05 -17.55
N LYS A 75 -25.43 7.31 -18.11
CA LYS A 75 -25.29 8.13 -19.33
C LYS A 75 -26.06 7.55 -20.51
N LYS A 76 -26.01 6.23 -20.72
CA LYS A 76 -26.79 5.57 -21.78
C LYS A 76 -28.29 5.69 -21.57
N THR A 77 -28.78 5.60 -20.32
CA THR A 77 -30.20 5.76 -20.03
C THR A 77 -30.66 7.20 -20.24
N VAL A 78 -29.87 8.18 -19.82
CA VAL A 78 -30.15 9.60 -20.04
C VAL A 78 -30.21 9.90 -21.55
N GLU A 79 -29.23 9.44 -22.32
CA GLU A 79 -29.24 9.59 -23.79
C GLU A 79 -30.45 8.89 -24.43
N ALA A 80 -30.86 7.71 -23.94
CA ALA A 80 -32.04 7.02 -24.45
C ALA A 80 -33.36 7.75 -24.13
N THR A 81 -33.48 8.36 -22.95
CA THR A 81 -34.66 9.14 -22.54
C THR A 81 -34.74 10.50 -23.26
N ASP A 82 -33.60 11.13 -23.56
CA ASP A 82 -33.58 12.40 -24.32
C ASP A 82 -33.96 12.19 -25.80
N ASN A 83 -33.56 11.05 -26.39
CA ASN A 83 -33.92 10.66 -27.76
C ASN A 83 -35.38 10.16 -27.92
N THR A 84 -36.13 9.99 -26.83
CA THR A 84 -37.55 9.56 -26.87
C THR A 84 -38.53 10.64 -26.42
N SER A 85 -38.09 11.87 -26.17
CA SER A 85 -39.03 13.00 -26.09
C SER A 85 -39.72 13.18 -27.44
N PRO A 86 -41.03 12.93 -27.56
CA PRO A 86 -41.77 13.28 -28.75
C PRO A 86 -41.65 14.80 -28.85
N SER A 87 -41.12 15.28 -29.97
CA SER A 87 -41.35 16.63 -30.44
C SER A 87 -42.86 16.85 -30.44
N ALA A 88 -43.38 17.41 -29.34
CA ALA A 88 -44.68 18.03 -29.31
C ALA A 88 -44.58 19.26 -30.22
N GLN A 89 -44.72 19.01 -31.52
CA GLN A 89 -45.09 20.03 -32.49
C GLN A 89 -46.41 20.64 -31.99
N PRO A 90 -46.45 21.94 -31.67
CA PRO A 90 -47.72 22.64 -31.62
C PRO A 90 -48.19 22.76 -33.07
N GLN A 91 -49.08 21.85 -33.49
CA GLN A 91 -49.96 22.09 -34.61
C GLN A 91 -51.14 22.90 -34.09
N ALA A 92 -51.16 24.21 -34.39
CA ALA A 92 -52.35 25.04 -34.59
C ALA A 92 -51.91 26.47 -34.97
#